data_AF-A0AAV6M9L1-F1
#
_entry.id   AF-A0AAV6M9L1-F1
#
_cell.length_a   1.000
_cell.length_b   1.000
_cell.length_c   1.000
_cell.angle_alpha   90.00
_cell.angle_beta   90.00
_cell.angle_gamma   90.00
#
_symmetry.space_group_name_H-M   'P 1'
#
loop_
_entity.id
_entity.type
_entity.pdbx_description
1 polymer ?
#
loop_
_entity_poly.entity_id
_entity_poly.type
_entity_poly.pdbx_seq_one_letter_code
_entity_poly.pdbx_strand_id
1 'polypeptide(L)'
;MALQEKLDRFKRQQERCQTTLSGIAASKTTTTTPRFTPAPAASRPPAPAIKFSNDTERLQHINSIRKSPVGAQIKRVIDLLLETRQAFTPEQINESCYVDINSNKAVFDSLRNNPKVHYDGRRFSYKSKHDLKDKNQLLYLIRKFPEGIAVIDLKDSYPSVMEDLQALKASGQVWLLSNFDSQEDIAYPNDPRIQIKVDDDLKQLFREIELPRDMLDVEKDLQKNG
;
A
#
# COMPACT_ATOMS: atom_id res chain seq x y z
N MET A 1 -40.46 -21.20 -5.69
CA MET A 1 -40.37 -22.68 -5.61
C MET A 1 -38.99 -23.25 -5.99
N ALA A 2 -38.21 -22.63 -6.90
CA ALA A 2 -36.92 -23.18 -7.35
C ALA A 2 -35.75 -23.14 -6.33
N LEU A 3 -35.79 -22.30 -5.30
CA LEU A 3 -34.72 -22.21 -4.29
C LEU A 3 -34.80 -23.36 -3.28
N GLN A 4 -36.02 -23.70 -2.84
CA GLN A 4 -36.27 -24.79 -1.90
C GLN A 4 -35.82 -26.14 -2.50
N GLU A 5 -36.13 -26.34 -3.78
CA GLU A 5 -35.77 -27.56 -4.49
C GLU A 5 -34.24 -27.74 -4.63
N LYS A 6 -33.49 -26.65 -4.81
CA LYS A 6 -32.01 -26.68 -4.83
C LYS A 6 -31.44 -27.02 -3.45
N LEU A 7 -32.06 -26.50 -2.39
CA LEU A 7 -31.65 -26.74 -1.00
C LEU A 7 -31.90 -28.20 -0.59
N ASP A 8 -33.03 -28.77 -1.01
CA ASP A 8 -33.36 -30.18 -0.75
C ASP A 8 -32.45 -31.13 -1.54
N ARG A 9 -32.09 -30.79 -2.78
CA ARG A 9 -31.11 -31.55 -3.57
C ARG A 9 -29.73 -31.52 -2.92
N PHE A 10 -29.31 -30.37 -2.39
CA PHE A 10 -28.03 -30.23 -1.69
C PHE A 10 -27.99 -31.05 -0.39
N LYS A 11 -29.05 -31.01 0.42
CA LYS A 11 -29.15 -31.83 1.64
C LYS A 11 -29.12 -33.32 1.35
N ARG A 12 -29.87 -33.77 0.33
CA ARG A 12 -29.84 -35.18 -0.12
C ARG A 12 -28.46 -35.61 -0.61
N GLN A 13 -27.71 -34.70 -1.24
CA GLN A 13 -26.34 -34.98 -1.67
C GLN A 13 -25.39 -35.11 -0.49
N GLN A 14 -25.51 -34.26 0.54
CA GLN A 14 -24.75 -34.38 1.78
C GLN A 14 -25.02 -35.69 2.52
N GLU A 15 -26.29 -36.09 2.64
CA GLU A 15 -26.68 -37.35 3.26
C GLU A 15 -26.11 -38.57 2.52
N ARG A 16 -26.14 -38.56 1.18
CA ARG A 16 -25.53 -39.62 0.35
C ARG A 16 -24.02 -39.74 0.54
N CYS A 17 -23.33 -38.61 0.68
CA CYS A 17 -21.90 -38.62 0.96
C CYS A 17 -21.59 -39.19 2.36
N GLN A 18 -22.37 -38.83 3.38
CA GLN A 18 -22.20 -39.39 4.73
C GLN A 18 -22.49 -40.90 4.78
N THR A 19 -23.55 -41.37 4.13
CA THR A 19 -23.89 -42.80 4.14
C THR A 19 -22.85 -43.65 3.41
N THR A 20 -22.25 -43.13 2.34
CA THR A 20 -21.16 -43.80 1.62
C THR A 20 -19.90 -43.93 2.49
N LEU A 21 -19.56 -42.91 3.27
CA LEU A 21 -18.41 -42.94 4.19
C LEU A 21 -18.63 -43.92 5.35
N SER A 22 -19.84 -43.98 5.90
CA SER A 22 -20.21 -44.95 6.96
C SER A 22 -20.23 -46.40 6.45
N GLY A 23 -20.63 -46.65 5.20
CA GLY A 23 -20.60 -47.98 4.59
C GLY A 23 -19.18 -48.51 4.34
N ILE A 24 -18.23 -47.62 4.03
CA ILE A 24 -16.81 -47.99 3.86
C ILE A 24 -16.15 -48.27 5.22
N ALA A 25 -16.55 -47.58 6.29
CA ALA A 25 -16.07 -47.85 7.64
C ALA A 25 -16.57 -49.19 8.21
N ALA A 26 -17.77 -49.63 7.82
CA ALA A 26 -18.38 -50.86 8.32
C ALA A 26 -17.92 -52.15 7.61
N SER A 27 -17.20 -52.07 6.48
CA SER A 27 -16.79 -53.24 5.67
C SER A 27 -15.41 -53.82 6.02
N LYS A 28 -14.87 -53.54 7.22
CA LYS A 28 -13.63 -54.16 7.74
C LYS A 28 -13.91 -55.19 8.84
N THR A 29 -14.47 -56.32 8.47
CA THR A 29 -14.47 -57.62 9.19
C THR A 29 -15.13 -58.61 8.23
N THR A 30 -14.63 -59.78 7.84
CA THR A 30 -13.66 -60.74 8.37
C THR A 30 -13.36 -61.71 7.20
N THR A 31 -12.11 -61.99 6.87
CA THR A 31 -11.75 -63.16 6.04
C THR A 31 -10.57 -63.87 6.70
N THR A 32 -10.81 -65.12 7.07
CA THR A 32 -9.90 -66.05 7.73
C THR A 32 -8.92 -66.65 6.72
N THR A 33 -7.61 -66.61 7.03
CA THR A 33 -6.55 -67.57 6.61
C THR A 33 -5.21 -67.18 7.29
N PRO A 34 -4.23 -68.10 7.41
CA PRO A 34 -3.49 -68.30 8.65
C PRO A 34 -2.19 -67.50 8.81
N ARG A 35 -1.76 -67.45 10.08
CA ARG A 35 -0.52 -66.91 10.67
C ARG A 35 0.67 -66.75 9.71
N PHE A 36 1.04 -65.49 9.50
CA PHE A 36 2.42 -65.04 9.36
C PHE A 36 2.69 -63.95 10.40
N THR A 37 3.79 -64.09 11.13
CA THR A 37 4.28 -63.15 12.14
C THR A 37 4.64 -61.79 11.51
N PRO A 38 4.15 -60.66 12.02
CA PRO A 38 4.65 -59.36 11.57
C PRO A 38 5.88 -58.93 12.38
N ALA A 39 6.94 -58.56 11.66
CA ALA A 39 8.05 -57.75 12.16
C ALA A 39 7.55 -56.34 12.56
N PRO A 40 8.25 -55.61 13.46
CA PRO A 40 7.75 -54.35 14.00
C PRO A 40 7.81 -53.25 12.93
N ALA A 41 6.64 -52.80 12.48
CA ALA A 41 6.52 -51.66 11.57
C ALA A 41 6.63 -50.34 12.37
N ALA A 42 7.56 -49.50 11.94
CA ALA A 42 7.79 -48.16 12.47
C ALA A 42 6.49 -47.33 12.48
N SER A 43 6.26 -46.61 13.58
CA SER A 43 5.13 -45.71 13.79
C SER A 43 5.15 -44.56 12.78
N ARG A 44 4.39 -44.69 11.69
CA ARG A 44 4.08 -43.59 10.78
C ARG A 44 3.14 -42.60 11.51
N PRO A 45 3.46 -41.30 11.58
CA PRO A 45 2.59 -40.34 12.25
C PRO A 45 1.23 -40.24 11.53
N PRO A 46 0.13 -40.05 12.29
CA PRO A 46 -1.20 -39.88 11.70
C PRO A 46 -1.21 -38.66 10.79
N ALA A 47 -1.81 -38.80 9.61
CA ALA A 47 -2.01 -37.70 8.67
C ALA A 47 -2.75 -36.53 9.38
N PRO A 48 -2.35 -35.27 9.17
CA PRO A 48 -2.96 -34.15 9.84
C PRO A 48 -4.46 -34.09 9.52
N ALA A 49 -5.29 -33.98 10.56
CA ALA A 49 -6.73 -33.85 10.42
C ALA A 49 -7.06 -32.58 9.60
N ILE A 50 -7.68 -32.76 8.44
CA ILE A 50 -8.12 -31.67 7.56
C ILE A 50 -9.24 -30.91 8.26
N LYS A 51 -8.95 -29.70 8.72
CA LYS A 51 -9.90 -28.81 9.40
C LYS A 51 -10.74 -28.06 8.36
N PHE A 52 -11.77 -28.72 7.82
CA PHE A 52 -12.67 -28.24 6.75
C PHE A 52 -13.29 -26.84 6.97
N SER A 53 -13.45 -26.39 8.22
CA SER A 53 -14.03 -25.07 8.52
C SER A 53 -13.17 -23.92 7.99
N ASN A 54 -11.85 -24.03 8.09
CA ASN A 54 -10.93 -22.94 7.72
C ASN A 54 -10.83 -22.77 6.19
N ASP A 55 -10.96 -23.87 5.45
CA ASP A 55 -10.94 -23.85 3.99
C ASP A 55 -12.18 -23.18 3.39
N THR A 56 -13.35 -23.37 4.02
CA THR A 56 -14.60 -22.77 3.55
C THR A 56 -14.57 -21.25 3.67
N GLU A 57 -14.09 -20.73 4.80
CA GLU A 57 -13.96 -19.28 5.04
C GLU A 57 -12.92 -18.63 4.12
N ARG A 58 -11.77 -19.29 3.93
CA ARG A 58 -10.74 -18.82 2.98
C ARG A 58 -11.30 -18.72 1.56
N LEU A 59 -12.01 -19.75 1.09
CA LEU A 59 -12.60 -19.75 -0.25
C LEU A 59 -13.68 -18.66 -0.41
N GLN A 60 -14.49 -18.42 0.62
CA GLN A 60 -15.45 -17.31 0.62
C GLN A 60 -14.75 -15.95 0.54
N HIS A 61 -13.66 -15.76 1.27
CA HIS A 61 -12.87 -14.53 1.22
C HIS A 61 -12.27 -14.29 -0.17
N ILE A 62 -11.67 -15.32 -0.78
CA ILE A 62 -11.16 -15.27 -2.15
C ILE A 62 -12.27 -14.91 -3.14
N ASN A 63 -13.44 -15.55 -3.00
CA ASN A 63 -14.57 -15.28 -3.88
C ASN A 63 -15.08 -13.84 -3.75
N SER A 64 -15.13 -13.32 -2.51
CA SER A 64 -15.48 -11.94 -2.21
C SER A 64 -14.53 -10.96 -2.90
N ILE A 65 -13.22 -11.18 -2.80
CA ILE A 65 -12.21 -10.35 -3.47
C ILE A 65 -12.37 -10.40 -5.00
N ARG A 66 -12.53 -11.58 -5.57
CA ARG A 66 -12.64 -11.74 -7.04
C ARG A 66 -13.92 -11.16 -7.62
N LYS A 67 -15.00 -11.13 -6.83
CA LYS A 67 -16.27 -10.47 -7.20
C LYS A 67 -16.30 -8.98 -6.90
N SER A 68 -15.29 -8.45 -6.20
CA SER A 68 -15.23 -7.02 -5.92
C SER A 68 -15.05 -6.20 -7.21
N PRO A 69 -15.48 -4.93 -7.22
CA PRO A 69 -15.30 -4.05 -8.38
C PRO A 69 -13.84 -3.98 -8.81
N VAL A 70 -13.62 -3.78 -10.11
CA VAL A 70 -12.27 -3.70 -10.72
C VAL A 70 -11.38 -2.69 -9.98
N GLY A 71 -11.92 -1.51 -9.62
CA GLY A 71 -11.19 -0.50 -8.85
C GLY A 71 -10.69 -0.98 -7.48
N ALA A 72 -11.48 -1.80 -6.78
CA ALA A 72 -11.08 -2.36 -5.48
C ALA A 72 -9.96 -3.39 -5.62
N GLN A 73 -10.03 -4.23 -6.66
CA GLN A 73 -8.96 -5.18 -6.98
C GLN A 73 -7.65 -4.44 -7.33
N ILE A 74 -7.73 -3.41 -8.18
CA ILE A 74 -6.57 -2.57 -8.54
C ILE A 74 -5.95 -1.93 -7.31
N LYS A 75 -6.76 -1.30 -6.46
CA LYS A 75 -6.29 -0.67 -5.22
C LYS A 75 -5.53 -1.67 -4.35
N ARG A 76 -6.09 -2.87 -4.15
CA ARG A 76 -5.45 -3.93 -3.34
C ARG A 76 -4.09 -4.38 -3.90
N VAL A 77 -3.96 -4.43 -5.22
CA VAL A 77 -2.66 -4.72 -5.87
C VAL A 77 -1.69 -3.57 -5.68
N ILE A 78 -2.13 -2.31 -5.86
CA ILE A 78 -1.28 -1.13 -5.66
C ILE A 78 -0.79 -1.05 -4.20
N ASP A 79 -1.67 -1.29 -3.23
CA ASP A 79 -1.32 -1.29 -1.81
C ASP A 79 -0.26 -2.36 -1.51
N LEU A 80 -0.40 -3.57 -2.06
CA LEU A 80 0.61 -4.63 -1.96
C LEU A 80 1.97 -4.18 -2.53
N LEU A 81 1.99 -3.60 -3.73
CA LEU A 81 3.21 -3.12 -4.38
C LEU A 81 3.85 -1.95 -3.60
N LEU A 82 3.03 -1.08 -3.02
CA LEU A 82 3.46 0.05 -2.19
C LEU A 82 4.13 -0.44 -0.90
N GLU A 83 3.51 -1.37 -0.18
CA GLU A 83 4.01 -1.87 1.10
C GLU A 83 5.30 -2.69 0.93
N THR A 84 5.32 -3.59 -0.05
CA THR A 84 6.44 -4.52 -0.25
C THR A 84 7.61 -3.91 -0.98
N ARG A 85 7.39 -2.86 -1.79
CA ARG A 85 8.40 -2.23 -2.67
C ARG A 85 9.09 -3.22 -3.62
N GLN A 86 8.41 -4.31 -3.96
CA GLN A 86 8.95 -5.38 -4.81
C GLN A 86 8.14 -5.54 -6.10
N ALA A 87 8.76 -6.18 -7.09
CA ALA A 87 8.12 -6.48 -8.36
C ALA A 87 7.52 -7.90 -8.36
N PHE A 88 6.22 -8.01 -8.60
CA PHE A 88 5.47 -9.27 -8.55
C PHE A 88 4.95 -9.69 -9.92
N THR A 89 4.96 -10.99 -10.17
CA THR A 89 4.26 -11.61 -11.29
C THR A 89 2.74 -11.67 -11.04
N PRO A 90 1.89 -11.75 -12.07
CA PRO A 90 0.45 -11.94 -11.92
C PRO A 90 0.09 -13.12 -11.00
N GLU A 91 0.87 -14.21 -11.07
CA GLU A 91 0.66 -15.41 -10.27
C GLU A 91 0.95 -15.13 -8.78
N GLN A 92 2.07 -14.48 -8.48
CA GLN A 92 2.41 -14.10 -7.10
C GLN A 92 1.44 -13.09 -6.50
N ILE A 93 0.88 -12.19 -7.33
CA ILE A 93 -0.17 -11.26 -6.88
C ILE A 93 -1.42 -12.05 -6.51
N ASN A 94 -1.84 -13.02 -7.32
CA ASN A 94 -2.98 -13.88 -6.99
C ASN A 94 -2.73 -14.70 -5.72
N GLU A 95 -1.50 -15.16 -5.46
CA GLU A 95 -1.16 -15.85 -4.20
C GLU A 95 -1.22 -14.92 -2.98
N SER A 96 -0.75 -13.67 -3.14
CA SER A 96 -0.61 -12.72 -2.03
C SER A 96 -1.92 -12.02 -1.68
N CYS A 97 -2.69 -11.61 -2.69
CA CYS A 97 -3.89 -10.80 -2.49
C CYS A 97 -5.17 -11.37 -3.13
N TYR A 98 -5.10 -12.57 -3.71
CA TYR A 98 -6.24 -13.31 -4.30
C TYR A 98 -6.90 -12.65 -5.52
N VAL A 99 -6.25 -11.64 -6.08
CA VAL A 99 -6.65 -10.96 -7.32
C VAL A 99 -6.10 -11.74 -8.51
N ASP A 100 -7.00 -12.27 -9.33
CA ASP A 100 -6.63 -12.97 -10.56
C ASP A 100 -6.55 -11.99 -11.73
N ILE A 101 -5.34 -11.49 -11.98
CA ILE A 101 -5.08 -10.51 -13.04
C ILE A 101 -5.18 -11.16 -14.43
N ASN A 102 -4.73 -12.42 -14.57
CA ASN A 102 -4.69 -13.11 -15.87
C ASN A 102 -6.10 -13.41 -16.39
N SER A 103 -7.02 -13.81 -15.51
CA SER A 103 -8.41 -14.06 -15.88
C SER A 103 -9.21 -12.78 -16.08
N ASN A 104 -8.78 -11.65 -15.52
CA ASN A 104 -9.50 -10.37 -15.56
C ASN A 104 -8.74 -9.32 -16.38
N LYS A 105 -9.00 -9.31 -17.69
CA LYS A 105 -8.40 -8.36 -18.64
C LYS A 105 -8.58 -6.90 -18.23
N ALA A 106 -9.74 -6.53 -17.67
CA ALA A 106 -9.99 -5.16 -17.25
C ALA A 106 -9.04 -4.72 -16.13
N VAL A 107 -8.72 -5.61 -15.17
CA VAL A 107 -7.76 -5.33 -14.10
C VAL A 107 -6.34 -5.22 -14.68
N PHE A 108 -5.95 -6.13 -15.57
CA PHE A 108 -4.64 -6.09 -16.22
C PHE A 108 -4.41 -4.79 -17.00
N ASP A 109 -5.35 -4.43 -17.89
CA ASP A 109 -5.26 -3.22 -18.70
C ASP A 109 -5.25 -1.96 -17.82
N SER A 110 -6.08 -1.94 -16.77
CA SER A 110 -6.12 -0.79 -15.84
C SER A 110 -4.85 -0.65 -15.01
N LEU A 111 -4.24 -1.76 -14.57
CA LEU A 111 -2.96 -1.73 -13.84
C LEU A 111 -1.84 -1.27 -14.75
N ARG A 112 -1.79 -1.76 -15.99
CA ARG A 112 -0.77 -1.38 -16.98
C ARG A 112 -0.81 0.10 -17.32
N ASN A 113 -2.00 0.70 -17.37
CA ASN A 113 -2.19 2.12 -17.67
C ASN A 113 -2.17 3.02 -16.42
N ASN A 114 -1.98 2.46 -15.22
CA ASN A 114 -2.02 3.22 -13.99
C ASN A 114 -0.72 4.02 -13.77
N PRO A 115 -0.77 5.32 -13.41
CA PRO A 115 0.43 6.11 -13.17
C PRO A 115 1.28 5.62 -11.98
N LYS A 116 0.68 4.88 -11.04
CA LYS A 116 1.35 4.34 -9.84
C LYS A 116 1.94 2.93 -10.02
N VAL A 117 1.81 2.35 -11.22
CA VAL A 117 2.28 1.00 -11.51
C VAL A 117 3.15 1.02 -12.75
N HIS A 118 4.25 0.28 -12.70
CA HIS A 118 5.08 0.00 -13.87
C HIS A 118 4.97 -1.50 -14.21
N TYR A 119 4.82 -1.81 -15.49
CA TYR A 119 4.77 -3.18 -15.99
C TYR A 119 5.89 -3.40 -17.00
N ASP A 120 6.80 -4.33 -16.70
CA ASP A 120 8.00 -4.62 -17.51
C ASP A 120 7.76 -5.70 -18.60
N GLY A 121 6.50 -6.15 -18.78
CA GLY A 121 6.12 -7.25 -19.66
C GLY A 121 6.00 -8.60 -18.95
N ARG A 122 6.45 -8.71 -17.69
CA ARG A 122 6.34 -9.93 -16.88
C ARG A 122 5.87 -9.67 -15.45
N ARG A 123 6.26 -8.55 -14.86
CA ARG A 123 6.06 -8.18 -13.45
C ARG A 123 5.51 -6.77 -13.35
N PHE A 124 4.74 -6.56 -12.28
CA PHE A 124 4.25 -5.26 -11.85
C PHE A 124 5.10 -4.77 -10.68
N SER A 125 5.54 -3.52 -10.73
CA SER A 125 6.22 -2.83 -9.65
C SER A 125 5.55 -1.50 -9.34
N TYR A 126 5.70 -1.01 -8.12
CA TYR A 126 5.22 0.30 -7.75
C TYR A 126 6.01 1.40 -8.47
N LYS A 127 5.34 2.47 -8.88
CA LYS A 127 5.93 3.66 -9.47
C LYS A 127 5.48 4.91 -8.70
N SER A 128 6.39 5.52 -7.96
CA SER A 128 6.16 6.83 -7.33
C SER A 128 6.15 7.94 -8.38
N LYS A 129 5.67 9.13 -8.00
CA LYS A 129 5.68 10.29 -8.92
C LYS A 129 7.11 10.75 -9.21
N HIS A 130 7.96 10.69 -8.19
CA HIS A 130 9.39 10.92 -8.27
C HIS A 130 10.12 9.65 -7.86
N ASP A 131 10.92 9.06 -8.75
CA ASP A 131 11.71 7.85 -8.50
C ASP A 131 12.95 8.17 -7.63
N LEU A 132 12.70 8.49 -6.37
CA LEU A 132 13.72 8.83 -5.38
C LEU A 132 14.05 7.62 -4.52
N LYS A 133 15.35 7.40 -4.28
CA LYS A 133 15.83 6.26 -3.47
C LYS A 133 16.39 6.65 -2.11
N ASP A 134 16.85 7.88 -1.97
CA ASP A 134 17.58 8.34 -0.80
C ASP A 134 17.44 9.85 -0.56
N LYS A 135 17.84 10.27 0.65
CA LYS A 135 17.81 11.65 1.11
C LYS A 135 18.55 12.63 0.20
N ASN A 136 19.66 12.23 -0.42
CA ASN A 136 20.44 13.15 -1.25
C ASN A 136 19.72 13.43 -2.57
N GLN A 137 19.09 12.42 -3.16
CA GLN A 137 18.24 12.59 -4.34
C GLN A 137 17.02 13.47 -4.03
N LEU A 138 16.40 13.28 -2.86
CA LEU A 138 15.32 14.13 -2.40
C LEU A 138 15.75 15.60 -2.30
N LEU A 139 16.88 15.88 -1.65
CA LEU A 139 17.40 17.24 -1.52
C LEU A 139 17.76 17.85 -2.88
N TYR A 140 18.37 17.05 -3.77
CA TYR A 140 18.68 17.49 -5.13
C TYR A 140 17.42 17.85 -5.92
N LEU A 141 16.38 17.01 -5.81
CA LEU A 141 15.10 17.27 -6.46
C LEU A 141 14.49 18.58 -5.95
N ILE A 142 14.38 18.77 -4.64
CA ILE A 142 13.80 19.98 -4.05
C ILE A 142 14.56 21.24 -4.51
N ARG A 143 15.89 21.19 -4.59
CA ARG A 143 16.70 22.31 -5.09
C ARG A 143 16.50 22.62 -6.57
N LYS A 144 16.10 21.62 -7.37
CA LYS A 144 15.81 21.80 -8.80
C LYS A 144 14.45 22.50 -9.04
N PHE A 145 13.53 22.42 -8.08
CA PHE A 145 12.19 22.99 -8.18
C PHE A 145 12.02 24.14 -7.18
N PRO A 146 12.42 25.38 -7.55
CA PRO A 146 12.31 26.54 -6.67
C PRO A 146 10.87 26.88 -6.31
N GLU A 147 9.91 26.53 -7.17
CA GLU A 147 8.46 26.68 -6.95
C GLU A 147 7.90 25.76 -5.85
N GLY A 148 8.70 24.84 -5.34
CA GLY A 148 8.33 23.87 -4.33
C GLY A 148 7.69 22.60 -4.88
N ILE A 149 7.62 21.58 -4.01
CA ILE A 149 7.06 20.27 -4.33
C ILE A 149 6.09 19.87 -3.22
N ALA A 150 4.88 19.46 -3.58
CA ALA A 150 3.90 19.00 -2.59
C ALA A 150 4.39 17.73 -1.89
N VAL A 151 4.31 17.68 -0.56
CA VAL A 151 4.75 16.52 0.24
C VAL A 151 3.96 15.26 -0.13
N ILE A 152 2.71 15.40 -0.57
CA ILE A 152 1.89 14.27 -1.05
C ILE A 152 2.49 13.54 -2.26
N ASP A 153 3.28 14.24 -3.07
CA ASP A 153 3.96 13.69 -4.24
C ASP A 153 5.29 13.01 -3.88
N LEU A 154 5.83 13.33 -2.70
CA LEU A 154 7.10 12.80 -2.19
C LEU A 154 6.87 11.63 -1.23
N LYS A 155 5.77 11.60 -0.48
CA LYS A 155 5.49 10.67 0.64
C LYS A 155 5.62 9.19 0.28
N ASP A 156 5.40 8.84 -0.98
CA ASP A 156 5.40 7.45 -1.45
C ASP A 156 6.67 7.05 -2.20
N SER A 157 7.66 7.94 -2.30
CA SER A 157 8.90 7.70 -3.06
C SER A 157 9.73 6.57 -2.45
N TYR A 158 10.01 6.65 -1.14
CA TYR A 158 10.74 5.62 -0.40
C TYR A 158 10.34 5.63 1.09
N PRO A 159 10.59 4.54 1.86
CA PRO A 159 9.99 4.36 3.19
C PRO A 159 10.32 5.46 4.22
N SER A 160 11.56 5.94 4.28
CA SER A 160 12.01 6.95 5.26
C SER A 160 11.86 8.40 4.78
N VAL A 161 11.16 8.65 3.67
CA VAL A 161 11.09 9.99 3.05
C VAL A 161 10.55 11.06 3.99
N MET A 162 9.58 10.72 4.85
CA MET A 162 9.00 11.66 5.80
C MET A 162 9.99 12.03 6.91
N GLU A 163 10.76 11.07 7.41
CA GLU A 163 11.81 11.30 8.40
C GLU A 163 12.93 12.14 7.81
N ASP A 164 13.32 11.84 6.57
CA ASP A 164 14.34 12.59 5.84
C ASP A 164 13.90 14.03 5.55
N LEU A 165 12.64 14.25 5.16
CA LEU A 165 12.07 15.59 4.99
C LEU A 165 12.13 16.40 6.29
N GLN A 166 11.75 15.79 7.42
CA GLN A 166 11.85 16.44 8.73
C GLN A 166 13.31 16.72 9.12
N ALA A 167 14.22 15.80 8.82
CA ALA A 167 15.65 16.00 9.06
C ALA A 167 16.22 17.13 8.18
N LEU A 168 15.78 17.25 6.92
CA LEU A 168 16.16 18.33 6.01
C LEU A 168 15.61 19.68 6.51
N LYS A 169 14.38 19.72 7.03
CA LYS A 169 13.82 20.89 7.71
C LYS A 169 14.62 21.27 8.95
N ALA A 170 14.92 20.31 9.83
CA ALA A 170 15.68 20.55 11.05
C ALA A 170 17.11 21.04 10.76
N SER A 171 17.73 20.53 9.69
CA SER A 171 19.03 21.01 9.21
C SER A 171 18.98 22.37 8.52
N GLY A 172 17.79 22.94 8.30
CA GLY A 172 17.60 24.21 7.62
C GLY A 172 17.91 24.16 6.13
N GLN A 173 17.90 22.99 5.49
CA GLN A 173 18.14 22.84 4.04
C GLN A 173 16.86 22.93 3.21
N VAL A 174 15.70 22.72 3.83
CA VAL A 174 14.38 22.72 3.20
C VAL A 174 13.39 23.45 4.12
N TRP A 175 12.49 24.23 3.56
CA TRP A 175 11.32 24.75 4.26
C TRP A 175 10.11 23.86 3.97
N LEU A 176 9.36 23.51 5.00
CA LEU A 176 8.05 22.87 4.88
C LEU A 176 7.01 23.90 5.30
N LEU A 177 6.22 24.36 4.32
CA LEU A 177 5.19 25.36 4.51
C LEU A 177 3.83 24.71 4.25
N SER A 178 2.92 24.84 5.21
CA SER A 178 1.54 24.35 5.06
C SER A 178 0.75 25.37 4.24
N ASN A 179 0.16 24.92 3.13
CA ASN A 179 -0.76 25.76 2.38
C ASN A 179 -2.10 25.84 3.13
N PHE A 180 -2.51 27.06 3.52
CA PHE A 180 -3.72 27.28 4.32
C PHE A 180 -4.99 26.78 3.63
N ASP A 181 -5.02 26.79 2.29
CA ASP A 181 -6.21 26.44 1.50
C ASP A 181 -6.35 24.92 1.29
N SER A 182 -5.24 24.22 1.07
CA SER A 182 -5.24 22.76 0.78
C SER A 182 -4.87 21.88 1.96
N GLN A 183 -4.39 22.46 3.06
CA GLN A 183 -3.80 21.75 4.21
C GLN A 183 -2.66 20.79 3.83
N GLU A 184 -2.10 20.94 2.63
CA GLU A 184 -0.96 20.17 2.16
C GLU A 184 0.33 20.93 2.44
N ASP A 185 1.32 20.21 2.98
CA ASP A 185 2.66 20.75 3.15
C ASP A 185 3.39 20.78 1.79
N ILE A 186 4.08 21.88 1.52
CA ILE A 186 4.92 22.07 0.33
C ILE A 186 6.37 22.22 0.79
N ALA A 187 7.25 21.44 0.16
CA ALA A 187 8.69 21.47 0.38
C ALA A 187 9.37 22.45 -0.57
N TYR A 188 10.00 23.47 -0.02
CA TYR A 188 10.78 24.48 -0.73
C TYR A 188 12.27 24.34 -0.41
N PRO A 189 13.18 24.59 -1.37
CA PRO A 189 14.61 24.64 -1.07
C PRO A 189 14.93 25.85 -0.19
N ASN A 190 15.75 25.65 0.84
CA ASN A 190 16.34 26.75 1.60
C ASN A 190 17.82 26.88 1.24
N ASP A 191 18.26 28.08 0.84
CA ASP A 191 19.66 28.34 0.54
C ASP A 191 20.44 28.51 1.86
N PRO A 192 21.39 27.61 2.17
CA PRO A 192 22.18 27.71 3.40
C PRO A 192 23.09 28.95 3.44
N ARG A 193 23.32 29.63 2.31
CA ARG A 193 24.09 30.88 2.26
C ARG A 193 23.37 32.06 2.90
N ILE A 194 22.05 31.96 3.08
CA ILE A 194 21.19 33.06 3.54
C ILE A 194 20.58 32.67 4.90
N GLN A 195 21.43 32.41 5.89
CA GLN A 195 20.99 32.20 7.28
C GLN A 195 21.18 33.47 8.10
N ILE A 196 20.14 34.31 8.13
CA ILE A 196 20.09 35.49 9.00
C ILE A 196 19.23 35.15 10.21
N LYS A 197 19.84 35.10 11.39
CA LYS A 197 19.11 35.00 12.66
C LYS A 197 18.82 36.39 13.17
N VAL A 198 17.54 36.66 13.44
CA VAL A 198 17.07 37.92 14.02
C VAL A 198 16.33 37.56 15.30
N ASP A 199 16.62 38.28 16.37
CA ASP A 199 15.95 38.11 17.66
C ASP A 199 14.47 38.48 17.57
N ASP A 200 13.65 37.86 18.43
CA ASP A 200 12.20 38.06 18.38
C ASP A 200 11.80 39.50 18.72
N ASP A 201 12.55 40.17 19.61
CA ASP A 201 12.33 41.57 19.96
C ASP A 201 12.56 42.50 18.76
N LEU A 202 13.56 42.22 17.92
CA LEU A 202 13.81 42.96 16.68
C LEU A 202 12.73 42.70 15.63
N LYS A 203 12.22 41.46 15.54
CA LYS A 203 11.07 41.15 14.66
C LYS A 203 9.81 41.87 15.11
N GLN A 204 9.59 41.98 16.42
CA GLN A 204 8.47 42.69 17.01
C GLN A 204 8.57 44.18 16.71
N LEU A 205 9.72 44.80 17.00
CA LEU A 205 9.99 46.20 16.71
C LEU A 205 9.78 46.52 15.23
N PHE A 206 10.29 45.67 14.32
CA PHE A 206 10.10 45.86 12.88
C PHE A 206 8.62 45.84 12.45
N ARG A 207 7.79 45.00 13.08
CA ARG A 207 6.35 44.91 12.78
C ARG A 207 5.55 46.08 13.36
N GLU A 208 6.03 46.68 14.45
CA GLU A 208 5.39 47.82 15.11
C GLU A 208 5.69 49.16 14.42
N ILE A 209 6.74 49.24 13.60
CA ILE A 209 7.03 50.42 12.80
C ILE A 209 5.95 50.59 11.72
N GLU A 210 5.07 51.57 11.91
CA GLU A 210 4.10 51.96 10.90
C GLU A 210 4.79 52.74 9.78
N LEU A 211 4.79 52.18 8.57
CA LEU A 211 5.29 52.88 7.39
C LEU A 211 4.22 53.81 6.82
N PRO A 212 4.59 55.02 6.34
CA PRO A 212 3.68 55.87 5.57
C PRO A 212 3.08 55.10 4.39
N ARG A 213 1.79 55.29 4.14
CA ARG A 213 1.08 54.60 3.06
C ARG A 213 1.44 55.16 1.69
N ASP A 214 1.82 56.43 1.62
CA ASP A 214 2.23 57.12 0.41
C ASP A 214 3.77 57.09 0.28
N MET A 215 4.25 56.70 -0.90
CA MET A 215 5.68 56.70 -1.23
C MET A 215 6.28 58.11 -1.21
N LEU A 216 5.49 59.16 -1.49
CA LEU A 216 5.95 60.55 -1.41
C LEU A 216 6.27 60.96 0.03
N ASP A 217 5.53 60.43 1.00
CA ASP A 217 5.78 60.71 2.41
C ASP A 217 6.99 59.91 2.91
N VAL A 218 7.18 58.67 2.43
CA VAL A 218 8.42 57.90 2.69
C VAL A 218 9.65 58.64 2.18
N GLU A 219 9.61 59.20 0.96
CA GLU A 219 10.74 59.94 0.39
C GLU A 219 11.04 61.22 1.18
N LYS A 220 10.02 62.00 1.57
CA LYS A 220 10.19 63.19 2.40
C LYS A 220 10.78 62.86 3.76
N ASP A 221 10.32 61.78 4.40
CA ASP A 221 10.82 61.37 5.71
C ASP A 221 12.26 60.84 5.63
N LEU A 222 12.64 60.14 4.55
CA LEU A 222 14.03 59.75 4.31
C LEU A 222 14.92 61.00 4.10
N GLN A 223 14.53 61.92 3.22
CA GLN A 223 15.28 63.16 2.97
C GLN A 223 15.43 64.05 4.22
N LYS A 224 14.44 64.03 5.12
CA LYS A 224 14.50 64.77 6.39
C LYS A 224 15.53 64.18 7.36
N ASN A 225 15.76 62.86 7.31
CA ASN A 225 16.60 62.15 8.26
C ASN A 225 17.99 61.75 7.73
N GLY A 226 18.26 61.93 6.43
CA GLY A 226 19.59 61.79 5.82
C GLY A 226 19.59 60.92 4.57
#